data_AF-A0A9P8UC53-F1
#
_entry.id   AF-A0A9P8UC53-F1
#
_cell.length_a   1.000
_cell.length_b   1.000
_cell.length_c   1.000
_cell.angle_alpha   90.00
_cell.angle_beta   90.00
_cell.angle_gamma   90.00
#
_symmetry.space_group_name_H-M   'P 1'
#
loop_
_entity.id
_entity.type
_entity.pdbx_description
1 polymer ?
#
loop_
_entity_poly.entity_id
_entity_poly.type
_entity_poly.pdbx_seq_one_letter_code
_entity_poly.pdbx_strand_id
1 'polypeptide(L)'
;MVAINIAYTAPTQVWAGLERKVRRAQDFVPIIISCDLLSEEQTEKGFTITRKVKFKGAGPKGDGSSVTEVCAHYAPSRVDFEQDNGSFISNIVSKGPDGELLMTYSFAWLHPDVAEGSNEVEKSEAEHWKVRANFFLMIARGLETY
;
A
#
# COMPACT_ATOMS: atom_id res chain seq x y z
N MET A 1 4.93 -11.15 -6.96
CA MET A 1 4.46 -11.16 -5.56
C MET A 1 5.66 -11.03 -4.65
N VAL A 2 5.73 -9.99 -3.83
CA VAL A 2 6.83 -9.81 -2.86
C VAL A 2 6.25 -10.08 -1.47
N ALA A 3 6.57 -11.25 -0.91
CA ALA A 3 6.21 -11.56 0.46
C ALA A 3 7.25 -10.94 1.39
N ILE A 4 6.80 -10.06 2.27
CA ILE A 4 7.59 -9.47 3.33
C ILE A 4 6.92 -9.94 4.62
N ASN A 5 7.69 -10.37 5.61
CA ASN A 5 7.14 -10.83 6.89
C ASN A 5 7.66 -9.90 7.97
N ILE A 6 6.75 -9.24 8.68
CA ILE A 6 7.09 -8.38 9.80
C ILE A 6 6.48 -8.99 11.05
N ALA A 7 7.32 -9.48 11.96
CA ALA A 7 6.90 -10.02 13.24
C ALA A 7 6.46 -8.88 14.17
N TYR A 8 5.15 -8.71 14.32
CA TYR A 8 4.58 -7.80 15.32
C TYR A 8 4.14 -8.59 16.56
N THR A 9 4.29 -7.99 17.74
CA THR A 9 3.98 -8.63 19.03
C THR A 9 2.54 -8.40 19.50
N ALA A 10 1.80 -7.47 18.88
CA ALA A 10 0.41 -7.15 19.24
C ALA A 10 -0.48 -6.91 18.02
N PRO A 11 -1.53 -7.74 17.77
CA PRO A 11 -2.46 -7.54 16.66
C PRO A 11 -3.16 -6.17 16.67
N THR A 12 -3.48 -5.64 17.86
CA THR A 12 -4.14 -4.35 18.04
C THR A 12 -3.29 -3.20 17.51
N GLN A 13 -1.98 -3.27 17.71
CA GLN A 13 -1.02 -2.28 17.27
C GLN A 13 -0.95 -2.19 15.73
N VAL A 14 -0.87 -3.35 15.07
CA VAL A 14 -0.85 -3.45 13.61
C VAL A 14 -2.09 -2.82 12.98
N TRP A 15 -3.27 -3.09 13.55
CA TRP A 15 -4.52 -2.55 13.02
C TRP A 15 -4.63 -1.05 13.24
N ALA A 16 -4.24 -0.53 14.41
CA ALA A 16 -4.18 0.91 14.64
C ALA A 16 -3.22 1.61 13.65
N GLY A 17 -2.07 0.98 13.37
CA GLY A 17 -1.12 1.47 12.37
C GLY A 17 -1.68 1.48 10.95
N LEU A 18 -2.36 0.40 10.53
CA LEU A 18 -2.99 0.31 9.20
C LEU A 18 -4.15 1.30 9.03
N GLU A 19 -4.99 1.45 10.05
CA GLU A 19 -6.05 2.44 10.16
C GLU A 19 -5.50 3.87 10.04
N ARG A 20 -4.37 4.17 10.68
CA ARG A 20 -3.69 5.45 10.53
C ARG A 20 -3.11 5.60 9.13
N LYS A 21 -2.48 4.56 8.58
CA LYS A 21 -1.85 4.58 7.24
C LYS A 21 -2.85 4.89 6.13
N VAL A 22 -4.09 4.37 6.21
CA VAL A 22 -5.12 4.70 5.23
C VAL A 22 -5.53 6.18 5.29
N ARG A 23 -5.53 6.79 6.48
CA ARG A 23 -5.88 8.21 6.69
C ARG A 23 -4.72 9.20 6.54
N ARG A 24 -3.49 8.76 6.76
CA ARG A 24 -2.26 9.58 6.79
C ARG A 24 -1.09 8.85 6.15
N ALA A 25 -1.18 8.55 4.87
CA ALA A 25 -0.19 7.75 4.14
C ALA A 25 1.24 8.34 4.19
N GLN A 26 1.36 9.67 4.21
CA GLN A 26 2.63 10.40 4.29
C GLN A 26 3.43 10.11 5.56
N ASP A 27 2.76 9.70 6.65
CA ASP A 27 3.45 9.31 7.89
C ASP A 27 4.19 7.97 7.74
N PHE A 28 3.86 7.17 6.72
CA PHE A 28 4.38 5.81 6.51
C PHE A 28 5.18 5.64 5.22
N VAL A 29 4.85 6.41 4.18
CA VAL A 29 5.48 6.31 2.85
C VAL A 29 6.14 7.65 2.53
N PRO A 30 7.46 7.80 2.70
CA PRO A 30 8.15 9.10 2.61
C PRO A 30 8.02 9.83 1.26
N ILE A 31 7.71 9.11 0.18
CA ILE A 31 7.48 9.72 -1.14
C ILE A 31 6.08 10.33 -1.25
N ILE A 32 5.14 9.99 -0.37
CA ILE A 32 3.82 10.63 -0.30
C ILE A 32 3.95 11.93 0.50
N ILE A 33 3.51 13.04 -0.10
CA ILE A 33 3.61 14.38 0.48
C ILE A 33 2.26 14.95 0.92
N SER A 34 1.15 14.41 0.41
CA SER A 34 -0.19 14.72 0.89
C SER A 34 -1.12 13.52 0.76
N CYS A 35 -2.12 13.47 1.64
CA CYS A 35 -3.16 12.45 1.69
C CYS A 35 -4.45 13.15 2.12
N ASP A 36 -5.32 13.43 1.16
CA ASP A 36 -6.58 14.12 1.38
C ASP A 36 -7.71 13.09 1.41
N LEU A 37 -8.47 13.07 2.51
CA LEU A 37 -9.65 12.20 2.66
C LEU A 37 -10.82 12.80 1.87
N LEU A 38 -11.39 12.02 0.95
CA LEU A 38 -12.52 12.45 0.12
C LEU A 38 -13.85 11.90 0.66
N SER A 39 -13.89 10.64 1.07
CA SER A 39 -15.04 10.02 1.71
C SER A 39 -14.63 8.89 2.66
N GLU A 40 -15.51 8.58 3.61
CA GLU A 40 -15.39 7.44 4.52
C GLU A 40 -16.77 6.81 4.70
N GLU A 41 -16.86 5.50 4.52
CA GLU A 41 -18.11 4.75 4.54
C GLU A 41 -17.95 3.47 5.37
N GLN A 42 -18.93 3.15 6.21
CA GLN A 42 -18.98 1.89 6.93
C GLN A 42 -19.57 0.80 6.03
N THR A 43 -19.04 -0.41 6.14
CA THR A 43 -19.47 -1.58 5.37
C THR A 43 -19.70 -2.76 6.31
N GLU A 44 -20.35 -3.82 5.84
CA GLU A 44 -20.54 -5.04 6.64
C GLU A 44 -19.22 -5.70 7.07
N LYS A 45 -18.12 -5.45 6.35
CA LYS A 45 -16.83 -6.11 6.55
C LYS A 45 -15.76 -5.20 7.18
N GLY A 46 -16.12 -3.97 7.56
CA GLY A 46 -15.20 -2.94 8.03
C GLY A 46 -15.57 -1.58 7.45
N PHE A 47 -14.62 -0.86 6.87
CA PHE A 47 -14.89 0.45 6.28
C PHE A 47 -14.13 0.65 4.97
N THR A 48 -14.60 1.59 4.15
CA THR A 48 -13.93 2.02 2.93
C THR A 48 -13.64 3.51 3.02
N ILE A 49 -12.43 3.90 2.63
CA ILE A 49 -12.01 5.30 2.52
C ILE A 49 -11.64 5.59 1.08
N THR A 50 -12.21 6.64 0.50
CA THR A 50 -11.68 7.19 -0.74
C THR A 50 -10.75 8.35 -0.39
N ARG A 51 -9.52 8.32 -0.91
CA ARG A 51 -8.51 9.33 -0.63
C ARG A 51 -7.80 9.78 -1.91
N LYS A 52 -7.18 10.96 -1.85
CA LYS A 52 -6.31 11.48 -2.89
C LYS A 52 -4.90 11.63 -2.35
N VAL A 53 -3.95 10.94 -2.95
CA VAL A 53 -2.54 10.98 -2.54
C VAL A 53 -1.71 11.73 -3.58
N LYS A 54 -0.75 12.52 -3.10
CA LYS A 54 0.25 13.19 -3.95
C LYS A 54 1.63 12.67 -3.63
N PHE A 55 2.39 12.36 -4.68
CA PHE A 55 3.75 11.87 -4.58
C PHE A 55 4.76 12.99 -4.86
N LYS A 56 5.95 12.88 -4.27
CA LYS A 56 7.11 13.70 -4.63
C LYS A 56 7.73 13.12 -5.91
N GLY A 57 7.89 13.97 -6.94
CA GLY A 57 8.43 13.54 -8.24
C GLY A 57 7.38 12.81 -9.08
N ALA A 58 7.82 11.88 -9.92
CA ALA A 58 7.00 11.25 -10.96
C ALA A 58 5.81 10.40 -10.42
N GLY A 59 5.85 9.92 -9.18
CA GLY A 59 4.78 9.08 -8.60
C GLY A 59 4.47 7.82 -9.44
N PRO A 60 3.39 7.09 -9.13
CA PRO A 60 2.99 5.91 -9.90
C PRO A 60 2.55 6.23 -11.34
N LYS A 61 2.03 7.44 -11.59
CA LYS A 61 1.57 7.90 -12.91
C LYS A 61 2.68 8.47 -13.80
N GLY A 62 3.92 8.58 -13.30
CA GLY A 62 5.05 9.10 -14.07
C GLY A 62 5.09 10.64 -14.23
N ASP A 63 3.97 11.33 -14.03
CA ASP A 63 3.80 12.77 -14.29
C ASP A 63 3.70 13.63 -13.01
N GLY A 64 3.79 13.01 -11.82
CA GLY A 64 3.64 13.69 -10.53
C GLY A 64 2.21 14.14 -10.21
N SER A 65 1.23 13.69 -10.98
CA SER A 65 -0.18 13.89 -10.66
C SER A 65 -0.59 13.12 -9.41
N SER A 66 -1.69 13.57 -8.80
CA SER A 66 -2.29 12.85 -7.68
C SER A 66 -2.98 11.56 -8.16
N VAL A 67 -3.01 10.58 -7.27
CA VAL A 67 -3.74 9.32 -7.46
C VAL A 67 -4.91 9.30 -6.51
N THR A 68 -6.10 8.98 -7.02
CA THR A 68 -7.25 8.65 -6.16
C THR A 68 -7.21 7.16 -5.84
N GLU A 69 -7.38 6.81 -4.57
CA GLU A 69 -7.37 5.44 -4.09
C GLU A 69 -8.63 5.13 -3.29
N VAL A 70 -9.23 3.97 -3.55
CA VAL A 70 -10.24 3.36 -2.70
C VAL A 70 -9.54 2.37 -1.78
N CYS A 71 -9.58 2.66 -0.48
CA CYS A 71 -8.93 1.89 0.57
C CYS A 71 -9.98 1.09 1.34
N ALA A 72 -10.06 -0.22 1.13
CA ALA A 72 -11.00 -1.08 1.82
C ALA A 72 -10.32 -1.79 3.00
N HIS A 73 -10.82 -1.54 4.21
CA HIS A 73 -10.23 -2.04 5.45
C HIS A 73 -11.03 -3.22 5.99
N TYR A 74 -10.41 -4.40 6.01
CA TYR A 74 -11.02 -5.69 6.36
C TYR A 74 -10.33 -6.32 7.58
N ALA A 75 -10.27 -5.59 8.70
CA ALA A 75 -9.71 -6.13 9.93
C ALA A 75 -10.46 -7.43 10.36
N PRO A 76 -9.75 -8.43 10.93
CA PRO A 76 -8.32 -8.46 11.22
C PRO A 76 -7.53 -9.18 10.11
N SER A 77 -7.91 -9.04 8.84
CA SER A 77 -7.33 -9.84 7.75
C SER A 77 -6.45 -9.02 6.79
N ARG A 78 -6.93 -7.88 6.27
CA ARG A 78 -6.18 -7.11 5.28
C ARG A 78 -6.70 -5.70 5.08
N VAL A 79 -5.94 -4.90 4.33
CA VAL A 79 -6.37 -3.64 3.71
C VAL A 79 -6.04 -3.69 2.22
N ASP A 80 -7.02 -3.39 1.38
CA ASP A 80 -6.86 -3.34 -0.07
C ASP A 80 -6.89 -1.88 -0.55
N PHE A 81 -6.06 -1.54 -1.53
CA PHE A 81 -5.94 -0.22 -2.14
C PHE A 81 -6.11 -0.37 -3.65
N GLU A 82 -7.15 0.23 -4.20
CA GLU A 82 -7.39 0.29 -5.63
C GLU A 82 -7.20 1.72 -6.12
N GLN A 83 -6.31 1.90 -7.09
CA GLN A 83 -6.01 3.20 -7.69
C GLN A 83 -6.93 3.47 -8.88
N ASP A 84 -7.12 4.74 -9.22
CA ASP A 84 -7.95 5.17 -10.37
C ASP A 84 -7.51 4.62 -11.74
N ASN A 85 -6.26 4.17 -11.88
CA ASN A 85 -5.75 3.50 -13.08
C ASN A 85 -5.95 1.96 -13.06
N GLY A 86 -6.64 1.42 -12.05
CA GLY A 86 -6.87 -0.01 -11.83
C GLY A 86 -5.71 -0.75 -11.15
N SER A 87 -4.62 -0.07 -10.79
CA SER A 87 -3.55 -0.68 -10.00
C SER A 87 -4.06 -1.09 -8.63
N PHE A 88 -3.63 -2.25 -8.15
CA PHE A 88 -4.16 -2.84 -6.93
C PHE A 88 -3.04 -3.25 -5.98
N ILE A 89 -3.19 -2.91 -4.70
CA ILE A 89 -2.25 -3.21 -3.64
C ILE A 89 -3.01 -3.87 -2.48
N SER A 90 -2.48 -4.95 -1.91
CA SER A 90 -3.02 -5.57 -0.70
C SER A 90 -1.99 -5.62 0.41
N ASN A 91 -2.39 -5.17 1.59
CA ASN A 91 -1.71 -5.30 2.86
C ASN A 91 -2.37 -6.42 3.67
N ILE A 92 -1.79 -7.61 3.67
CA ILE A 92 -2.40 -8.81 4.25
C ILE A 92 -1.71 -9.15 5.56
N VAL A 93 -2.49 -9.36 6.61
CA VAL A 93 -2.01 -9.80 7.92
C VAL A 93 -2.39 -11.26 8.13
N SER A 94 -1.40 -12.08 8.43
CA SER A 94 -1.59 -13.48 8.78
C SER A 94 -0.79 -13.85 10.02
N LYS A 95 -0.96 -15.08 10.50
CA LYS A 95 -0.14 -15.66 11.57
C LYS A 95 0.72 -16.77 11.00
N GLY A 96 1.98 -16.81 11.41
CA GLY A 96 2.86 -17.95 11.15
C GLY A 96 2.60 -19.12 12.10
N PRO A 97 3.30 -20.25 11.90
CA PRO A 97 3.13 -21.46 12.71
C PRO A 97 3.38 -21.26 14.20
N ASP A 98 4.25 -20.32 14.57
CA ASP A 98 4.63 -20.03 15.96
C ASP A 98 3.80 -18.89 16.57
N GLY A 99 2.76 -18.43 15.84
CA GLY A 99 1.84 -17.40 16.28
C GLY A 99 2.32 -15.96 16.07
N GLU A 100 3.49 -15.77 15.45
CA GLU A 100 3.99 -14.48 15.03
C GLU A 100 3.09 -13.88 13.95
N LEU A 101 2.93 -12.55 13.94
CA LEU A 101 2.22 -11.87 12.87
C LEU A 101 3.11 -11.76 11.63
N LEU A 102 2.51 -11.87 10.45
CA LEU A 102 3.17 -11.72 9.16
C LEU A 102 2.39 -10.66 8.36
N MET A 103 3.09 -9.72 7.72
CA MET A 103 2.51 -8.61 6.96
C MET A 103 2.96 -8.64 5.50
N THR A 104 2.16 -9.26 4.64
CA THR A 104 2.46 -9.38 3.21
C THR A 104 1.96 -8.16 2.43
N TYR A 105 2.79 -7.65 1.52
CA TYR A 105 2.44 -6.56 0.59
C TYR A 105 2.38 -7.11 -0.84
N SER A 106 1.18 -7.21 -1.41
CA SER A 106 1.00 -7.57 -2.81
C SER A 106 0.82 -6.31 -3.65
N PHE A 107 1.47 -6.25 -4.81
CA PHE A 107 1.37 -5.14 -5.76
C PHE A 107 1.10 -5.68 -7.16
N ALA A 108 -0.02 -5.23 -7.74
CA ALA A 108 -0.43 -5.45 -9.11
C ALA A 108 -0.57 -4.07 -9.79
N TRP A 109 0.56 -3.50 -10.20
CA TRP A 109 0.58 -2.20 -10.89
C TRP A 109 0.27 -2.36 -12.36
N LEU A 110 -0.68 -1.56 -12.86
CA LEU A 110 -1.03 -1.48 -14.27
C LEU A 110 -0.25 -0.36 -14.94
N HIS A 111 0.30 -0.66 -16.12
CA HIS A 111 0.99 0.29 -16.99
C HIS A 111 0.25 0.33 -18.33
N PRO A 112 -0.93 0.97 -18.38
CA PRO A 112 -1.78 0.95 -19.58
C PRO A 112 -1.08 1.59 -20.80
N ASP A 113 -0.09 2.45 -20.57
CA ASP A 113 0.65 3.16 -21.61
C ASP A 113 1.86 2.38 -22.15
N VAL A 114 2.16 1.19 -21.60
CA VAL A 114 3.31 0.38 -22.02
C VAL A 114 2.81 -0.87 -22.74
N ALA A 115 3.13 -0.99 -24.03
CA ALA A 115 2.75 -2.15 -24.83
C ALA A 115 3.38 -3.44 -24.28
N GLU A 116 2.56 -4.48 -24.14
CA GLU A 116 2.98 -5.79 -23.63
C GLU A 116 4.11 -6.38 -24.51
N GLY A 117 5.23 -6.76 -23.89
CA GLY A 117 6.41 -7.29 -24.60
C GLY A 117 7.42 -6.26 -25.11
N SER A 118 7.28 -4.97 -24.77
CA SER A 118 8.29 -3.95 -25.11
C SER A 118 9.47 -3.96 -24.12
N ASN A 119 10.64 -3.46 -24.55
CA ASN A 119 11.81 -3.23 -23.68
C ASN A 119 11.52 -2.25 -22.51
N GLU A 120 10.42 -1.49 -22.59
CA GLU A 120 9.99 -0.57 -21.55
C GLU A 120 9.27 -1.31 -20.40
N VAL A 121 8.62 -2.45 -20.69
CA VAL A 121 8.07 -3.36 -19.67
C VAL A 121 9.18 -3.93 -18.80
N GLU A 122 10.26 -4.45 -19.39
CA GLU A 122 11.37 -5.07 -18.63
C GLU A 122 12.09 -4.05 -17.72
N LYS A 123 12.33 -2.83 -18.22
CA LYS A 123 12.91 -1.74 -17.41
C LYS A 123 11.96 -1.32 -16.29
N SER A 124 10.67 -1.24 -16.59
CA SER A 124 9.61 -0.94 -15.62
C SER A 124 9.55 -2.00 -14.52
N GLU A 125 9.64 -3.29 -14.86
CA GLU A 125 9.64 -4.39 -13.89
C GLU A 125 10.86 -4.38 -12.95
N ALA A 126 12.06 -4.11 -13.46
CA ALA A 126 13.25 -4.01 -12.62
C ALA A 126 13.15 -2.86 -11.60
N GLU A 127 12.66 -1.69 -12.04
CA GLU A 127 12.39 -0.58 -11.13
C GLU A 127 11.27 -0.92 -10.14
N HIS A 128 10.23 -1.64 -10.58
CA HIS A 128 9.20 -2.12 -9.66
C HIS A 128 9.75 -3.08 -8.60
N TRP A 129 10.71 -3.93 -8.95
CA TRP A 129 11.35 -4.82 -7.99
C TRP A 129 12.13 -4.03 -6.94
N LYS A 130 12.83 -2.97 -7.35
CA LYS A 130 13.52 -2.04 -6.43
C LYS A 130 12.54 -1.32 -5.51
N VAL A 131 11.43 -0.79 -6.04
CA VAL A 131 10.42 -0.10 -5.22
C VAL A 131 9.79 -1.08 -4.24
N ARG A 132 9.41 -2.29 -4.68
CA ARG A 132 8.83 -3.32 -3.79
C ARG A 132 9.79 -3.73 -2.68
N ALA A 133 11.07 -3.92 -2.98
CA ALA A 133 12.10 -4.23 -1.99
C ALA A 133 12.31 -3.07 -0.98
N ASN A 134 12.31 -1.82 -1.46
CA ASN A 134 12.49 -0.64 -0.61
C ASN A 134 11.23 -0.29 0.21
N PHE A 135 10.06 -0.73 -0.22
CA PHE A 135 8.80 -0.50 0.48
C PHE A 135 8.82 -1.08 1.91
N PHE A 136 9.55 -2.19 2.09
CA PHE A 136 9.82 -2.79 3.40
C PHE A 136 10.46 -1.79 4.39
N LEU A 137 11.58 -1.17 3.98
CA LEU A 137 12.34 -0.23 4.81
C LEU A 137 11.54 1.01 5.18
N MET A 138 10.64 1.44 4.29
CA MET A 138 9.83 2.64 4.49
C MET A 138 8.69 2.39 5.49
N ILE A 139 7.96 1.28 5.35
CA ILE A 139 6.76 1.03 6.17
C ILE A 139 7.10 0.45 7.55
N ALA A 140 8.10 -0.43 7.66
CA ALA A 140 8.43 -1.08 8.94
C ALA A 140 8.71 -0.04 10.05
N ARG A 141 9.44 1.03 9.71
CA ARG A 141 9.72 2.14 10.64
C ARG A 141 8.46 2.88 11.10
N GLY A 142 7.48 3.05 10.23
CA GLY A 142 6.23 3.76 10.55
C GLY A 142 5.33 2.92 11.46
N LEU A 143 5.21 1.62 11.22
CA LEU A 143 4.35 0.72 12.00
C LEU A 143 4.93 0.35 13.38
N GLU A 144 6.25 0.43 13.57
CA GLU A 144 6.88 0.25 14.90
C GLU A 144 6.64 1.43 15.85
N THR A 145 6.25 2.60 15.34
CA THR A 145 6.14 3.85 16.12
C THR A 145 4.80 3.99 16.85
N TYR A 146 3.81 3.16 16.54
CA TYR A 146 2.44 3.22 17.05
C TYR A 146 2.01 1.87 17.54
#